data_AF-A0A2S0HUV1-F1
#
_entry.id   AF-A0A2S0HUV1-F1
#
_cell.length_a   1.000
_cell.length_b   1.000
_cell.length_c   1.000
_cell.angle_alpha   90.00
_cell.angle_beta   90.00
_cell.angle_gamma   90.00
#
_symmetry.space_group_name_H-M   'P 1'
#
loop_
_entity.id
_entity.type
_entity.pdbx_description
1 polymer ?
#
loop_
_entity_poly.entity_id
_entity_poly.type
_entity_poly.pdbx_seq_one_letter_code
_entity_poly.pdbx_strand_id
1 'polypeptide(L)'
;MKTTIFLAVSASLFLMVSSCKEKQEDYSEKTEAEEMALSKEESIKRGEYLVTVIGCDHCHSPKKMTDQGPVPDLDRWMMGFPANDPVPEVPENAVGPGRWVLLNNDLTVAVGPWGTSFGANLTPDDTGIGTWSFDQFKKAMTEGKYKGMENSRPLMPPMPWQSFAHLSNEDLKSIYDYLKSIPPIENVVPSYRPPSGAQ
;
A
#
# COMPACT_ATOMS: atom_id res chain seq x y z
N MET A 1 47.46 6.48 85.47
CA MET A 1 48.06 7.17 84.30
C MET A 1 47.09 7.03 83.13
N LYS A 2 46.63 8.18 82.60
CA LYS A 2 46.16 8.44 81.21
C LYS A 2 45.03 7.50 80.69
N THR A 3 43.86 7.95 80.23
CA THR A 3 43.52 9.21 79.56
C THR A 3 41.99 9.31 79.38
N THR A 4 41.46 10.55 79.49
CA THR A 4 40.33 11.17 78.72
C THR A 4 38.91 10.56 78.78
N ILE A 5 37.87 11.24 79.34
CA ILE A 5 37.12 12.45 78.85
C ILE A 5 36.13 12.07 77.73
N PHE A 6 34.84 12.45 77.64
CA PHE A 6 33.89 13.36 78.32
C PHE A 6 32.46 13.02 77.79
N LEU A 7 31.41 13.50 78.49
CA LEU A 7 30.15 14.15 78.04
C LEU A 7 29.57 13.88 76.61
N ALA A 8 28.29 13.99 76.29
CA ALA A 8 27.00 14.22 76.96
C ALA A 8 25.94 14.41 75.84
N VAL A 9 24.67 14.19 76.17
CA VAL A 9 23.47 14.89 75.64
C VAL A 9 23.06 14.68 74.17
N SER A 10 22.00 13.88 74.03
CA SER A 10 20.72 14.15 73.34
C SER A 10 20.66 15.30 72.32
N ALA A 11 20.33 14.99 71.07
CA ALA A 11 19.33 15.72 70.29
C ALA A 11 18.87 14.88 69.09
N SER A 12 17.58 14.56 69.06
CA SER A 12 16.87 13.99 67.93
C SER A 12 17.02 14.88 66.69
N LEU A 13 17.52 14.33 65.58
CA LEU A 13 17.46 14.98 64.28
C LEU A 13 16.60 14.11 63.35
N PHE A 14 15.31 14.46 63.32
CA PHE A 14 14.35 14.01 62.32
C PHE A 14 14.75 14.66 60.99
N LEU A 15 15.51 13.95 60.15
CA LEU A 15 15.75 14.38 58.77
C LEU A 15 14.55 13.95 57.93
N MET A 16 13.66 14.92 57.68
CA MET A 16 12.60 14.84 56.67
C MET A 16 13.23 14.53 55.31
N VAL A 17 13.02 13.31 54.82
CA VAL A 17 13.25 12.97 53.42
C VAL A 17 12.11 13.60 52.63
N SER A 18 12.31 14.84 52.17
CA SER A 18 11.37 15.51 51.28
C SER A 18 11.28 14.75 49.97
N SER A 19 10.04 14.43 49.63
CA SER A 19 9.58 13.83 48.39
C SER A 19 9.94 14.72 47.20
N CYS A 20 10.91 14.30 46.38
CA CYS A 20 10.95 14.65 44.97
C CYS A 20 10.44 13.43 44.19
N LYS A 21 9.11 13.36 44.05
CA LYS A 21 8.48 12.48 43.08
C LYS A 21 8.58 13.21 41.73
N GLU A 22 9.67 12.99 41.02
CA GLU A 22 9.82 13.47 39.65
C GLU A 22 8.74 12.79 38.81
N LYS A 23 7.76 13.59 38.40
CA LYS A 23 6.66 13.15 37.55
C LYS A 23 7.27 13.02 36.15
N GLN A 24 7.76 11.82 35.83
CA GLN A 24 8.09 11.44 34.46
C GLN A 24 6.79 11.48 33.66
N GLU A 25 6.58 12.63 33.04
CA GLU A 25 5.49 12.87 32.12
C GLU A 25 5.82 12.13 30.82
N ASP A 26 5.09 11.03 30.62
CA ASP A 26 4.92 10.26 29.39
C ASP A 26 4.41 11.17 28.25
N TYR A 27 5.31 11.99 27.70
CA TYR A 27 5.01 13.02 26.70
C TYR A 27 5.98 13.03 25.52
N SER A 28 6.97 12.12 25.45
CA SER A 28 8.00 12.17 24.40
C SER A 28 7.80 11.23 23.22
N GLU A 29 6.95 10.19 23.31
CA GLU A 29 6.83 9.22 22.21
C GLU A 29 5.73 9.58 21.20
N LYS A 30 4.70 10.35 21.60
CA LYS A 30 3.61 10.75 20.71
C LYS A 30 3.89 12.00 19.89
N THR A 31 4.68 12.93 20.42
CA THR A 31 4.90 14.26 19.82
C THR A 31 5.83 14.19 18.61
N GLU A 32 6.89 13.40 18.66
CA GLU A 32 7.82 13.24 17.52
C GLU A 32 7.19 12.46 16.35
N ALA A 33 6.29 11.51 16.64
CA ALA A 33 5.58 10.74 15.61
C ALA A 33 4.47 11.53 14.90
N GLU A 34 3.85 12.50 15.58
CA GLU A 34 2.88 13.42 14.98
C GLU A 34 3.57 14.58 14.21
N GLU A 35 4.74 15.02 14.65
CA GLU A 35 5.50 16.11 14.02
C GLU A 35 6.23 15.68 12.72
N MET A 36 6.48 14.38 12.55
CA MET A 36 7.06 13.80 11.32
C MET A 36 6.02 13.30 10.30
N ALA A 37 4.73 13.30 10.64
CA ALA A 37 3.71 12.81 9.72
C ALA A 37 3.38 13.88 8.66
N LEU A 38 3.53 13.53 7.37
CA LEU A 38 3.12 14.40 6.27
C LEU A 38 1.67 14.88 6.46
N SER A 39 1.40 16.16 6.19
CA SER A 39 0.03 16.63 6.07
C SER A 39 -0.71 15.86 4.98
N LYS A 40 -2.06 15.89 4.99
CA LYS A 40 -2.85 15.18 3.98
C LYS A 40 -2.49 15.62 2.56
N GLU A 41 -2.28 16.92 2.34
CA GLU A 41 -1.91 17.46 1.03
C GLU A 41 -0.50 17.00 0.59
N GLU A 42 0.47 17.01 1.50
CA GLU A 42 1.83 16.51 1.23
C GLU A 42 1.82 15.00 0.94
N SER A 43 1.01 14.24 1.69
CA SER A 43 0.84 12.81 1.47
C SER A 43 0.21 12.52 0.10
N ILE A 44 -0.79 13.30 -0.33
CA ILE A 44 -1.37 13.19 -1.67
C ILE A 44 -0.32 13.49 -2.75
N LYS A 45 0.44 14.59 -2.62
CA LYS A 45 1.51 14.94 -3.59
C LYS A 45 2.60 13.88 -3.67
N ARG A 46 3.00 13.34 -2.51
CA ARG A 46 3.96 12.23 -2.42
C ARG A 46 3.41 10.97 -3.09
N GLY A 47 2.13 10.68 -2.87
CA GLY A 47 1.42 9.57 -3.47
C GLY A 47 1.31 9.67 -4.99
N GLU A 48 0.98 10.84 -5.51
CA GLU A 48 0.94 11.12 -6.95
C GLU A 48 2.29 10.84 -7.61
N TYR A 49 3.37 11.36 -7.01
CA TYR A 49 4.73 11.07 -7.45
C TYR A 49 5.01 9.56 -7.44
N LEU A 50 4.71 8.87 -6.34
CA LEU A 50 4.96 7.43 -6.19
C LEU A 50 4.18 6.62 -7.22
N VAL A 51 2.89 6.86 -7.38
CA VAL A 51 2.04 6.16 -8.35
C VAL A 51 2.57 6.33 -9.77
N THR A 52 3.06 7.53 -10.10
CA THR A 52 3.63 7.85 -11.41
C THR A 52 4.96 7.15 -11.64
N VAL A 53 5.92 7.24 -10.71
CA VAL A 53 7.27 6.69 -10.92
C VAL A 53 7.35 5.18 -10.73
N ILE A 54 6.49 4.61 -9.89
CA ILE A 54 6.32 3.15 -9.76
C ILE A 54 5.58 2.60 -10.99
N GLY A 55 4.77 3.42 -11.66
CA GLY A 55 4.05 3.06 -12.88
C GLY A 55 2.81 2.21 -12.59
N CYS A 56 2.02 2.55 -11.58
CA CYS A 56 0.76 1.81 -11.33
C CYS A 56 -0.19 1.94 -12.53
N ASP A 57 -0.12 3.06 -13.25
CA ASP A 57 -0.94 3.33 -14.43
C ASP A 57 -0.62 2.41 -15.60
N HIS A 58 0.58 1.82 -15.66
CA HIS A 58 0.97 0.95 -16.76
C HIS A 58 0.00 -0.21 -16.95
N CYS A 59 -0.46 -0.84 -15.85
CA CYS A 59 -1.43 -1.95 -15.89
C CYS A 59 -2.82 -1.55 -15.40
N HIS A 60 -2.97 -0.44 -14.67
CA HIS A 60 -4.25 -0.03 -14.08
C HIS A 60 -4.94 1.14 -14.80
N SER A 61 -4.40 1.62 -15.91
CA SER A 61 -5.07 2.62 -16.76
C SER A 61 -5.10 2.16 -18.22
N PRO A 62 -6.25 2.21 -18.92
CA PRO A 62 -6.28 2.01 -20.36
C PRO A 62 -5.36 3.01 -21.07
N LYS A 63 -4.94 2.68 -22.30
CA LYS A 63 -4.02 3.49 -23.10
C LYS A 63 -4.71 4.00 -24.37
N LYS A 64 -4.33 5.21 -24.79
CA LYS A 64 -4.63 5.77 -26.11
C LYS A 64 -3.33 5.75 -26.92
N MET A 65 -3.41 5.29 -28.18
CA MET A 65 -2.27 5.36 -29.08
C MET A 65 -2.05 6.79 -29.57
N THR A 66 -0.80 7.25 -29.50
CA THR A 66 -0.35 8.54 -30.03
C THR A 66 0.86 8.34 -30.93
N ASP A 67 1.33 9.41 -31.57
CA ASP A 67 2.56 9.39 -32.37
C ASP A 67 3.82 9.06 -31.55
N GLN A 68 3.75 9.18 -30.21
CA GLN A 68 4.82 8.80 -29.28
C GLN A 68 4.61 7.42 -28.65
N GLY A 69 3.63 6.65 -29.15
CA GLY A 69 3.25 5.35 -28.60
C GLY A 69 2.04 5.42 -27.65
N PRO A 70 1.74 4.32 -26.94
CA PRO A 70 0.62 4.26 -26.01
C PRO A 70 0.87 5.14 -24.80
N VAL A 71 -0.06 6.06 -24.52
CA VAL A 71 -0.05 6.89 -23.30
C VAL A 71 -1.29 6.61 -22.46
N PRO A 72 -1.25 6.79 -21.14
CA PRO A 72 -2.42 6.66 -20.29
C PRO A 72 -3.60 7.51 -20.77
N ASP A 73 -4.77 6.89 -20.80
CA ASP A 73 -6.02 7.58 -21.02
C ASP A 73 -6.49 8.23 -19.71
N LEU A 74 -6.29 9.54 -19.58
CA LEU A 74 -6.60 10.28 -18.37
C LEU A 74 -8.11 10.34 -18.05
N ASP A 75 -8.99 10.19 -19.05
CA ASP A 75 -10.44 10.10 -18.83
C ASP A 75 -10.83 8.77 -18.16
N ARG A 76 -9.91 7.80 -18.21
CA ARG A 76 -10.05 6.42 -17.71
C ARG A 76 -8.93 6.08 -16.72
N TRP A 77 -8.36 7.11 -16.09
CA TRP A 77 -7.22 6.98 -15.19
C TRP A 77 -7.53 6.03 -14.02
N MET A 78 -6.65 5.06 -13.78
CA MET A 78 -6.71 4.10 -12.68
C MET A 78 -7.94 3.19 -12.64
N MET A 79 -8.81 3.20 -13.66
CA MET A 79 -10.03 2.38 -13.64
C MET A 79 -9.80 0.89 -13.89
N GLY A 80 -8.57 0.48 -14.25
CA GLY A 80 -8.23 -0.89 -14.61
C GLY A 80 -8.64 -1.26 -16.04
N PHE A 81 -8.80 -2.57 -16.30
CA PHE A 81 -9.34 -3.06 -17.57
C PHE A 81 -10.80 -2.61 -17.74
N PRO A 82 -11.22 -2.01 -18.87
CA PRO A 82 -12.60 -1.57 -19.05
C PRO A 82 -13.55 -2.76 -19.12
N ALA A 83 -14.58 -2.80 -18.27
CA ALA A 83 -15.49 -3.94 -18.15
C ALA A 83 -16.26 -4.28 -19.44
N ASN A 84 -16.47 -3.29 -20.31
CA ASN A 84 -17.19 -3.43 -21.57
C ASN A 84 -16.29 -3.78 -22.76
N ASP A 85 -14.97 -3.79 -22.57
CA ASP A 85 -14.04 -4.13 -23.64
C ASP A 85 -13.99 -5.67 -23.81
N PRO A 86 -13.91 -6.17 -25.05
CA PRO A 86 -13.80 -7.60 -25.28
C PRO A 86 -12.48 -8.10 -24.69
N VAL A 87 -12.54 -9.17 -23.90
CA VAL A 87 -11.33 -9.87 -23.48
C VAL A 87 -10.91 -10.78 -24.63
N PRO A 88 -9.71 -10.59 -25.23
CA PRO A 88 -9.26 -11.41 -26.34
C PRO A 88 -9.22 -12.89 -25.94
N GLU A 89 -9.62 -13.77 -26.86
CA GLU A 89 -9.38 -15.19 -26.69
C GLU A 89 -7.87 -15.45 -26.67
N VAL A 90 -7.42 -16.27 -25.72
CA VAL A 90 -6.02 -16.67 -25.63
C VAL A 90 -5.82 -17.85 -26.56
N PRO A 91 -5.00 -17.74 -27.63
CA PRO A 91 -4.72 -18.89 -28.47
C PRO A 91 -4.09 -20.02 -27.63
N GLU A 92 -4.46 -21.27 -27.88
CA GLU A 92 -4.05 -22.43 -27.07
C GLU A 92 -2.52 -22.53 -26.89
N ASN A 93 -1.79 -22.17 -27.94
CA ASN A 93 -0.33 -22.21 -27.94
C ASN A 93 0.30 -20.89 -27.54
N ALA A 94 -0.42 -19.86 -27.10
CA ALA A 94 0.12 -18.51 -26.98
C ALA A 94 1.10 -18.34 -25.81
N VAL A 95 0.98 -19.18 -24.77
CA VAL A 95 1.93 -19.31 -23.66
C VAL A 95 2.59 -20.70 -23.72
N GLY A 96 3.91 -20.79 -23.53
CA GLY A 96 4.66 -22.04 -23.60
C GLY A 96 6.17 -21.86 -23.39
N PRO A 97 7.01 -22.87 -23.67
CA PRO A 97 8.46 -22.74 -23.59
C PRO A 97 8.96 -21.52 -24.39
N GLY A 98 9.66 -20.60 -23.71
CA GLY A 98 10.16 -19.35 -24.29
C GLY A 98 9.12 -18.24 -24.49
N ARG A 99 7.85 -18.45 -24.11
CA ARG A 99 6.74 -17.50 -24.28
C ARG A 99 5.88 -17.49 -23.03
N TRP A 100 6.35 -16.80 -22.00
CA TRP A 100 5.74 -16.89 -20.67
C TRP A 100 4.61 -15.90 -20.42
N VAL A 101 4.57 -14.79 -21.15
CA VAL A 101 3.63 -13.69 -20.89
C VAL A 101 3.11 -13.10 -22.19
N LEU A 102 1.82 -12.84 -22.25
CA LEU A 102 1.18 -12.02 -23.28
C LEU A 102 0.47 -10.86 -22.60
N LEU A 103 0.59 -9.68 -23.19
CA LEU A 103 -0.09 -8.46 -22.76
C LEU A 103 -1.01 -8.00 -23.89
N ASN A 104 -2.18 -7.46 -23.56
CA ASN A 104 -3.01 -6.78 -24.56
C ASN A 104 -2.43 -5.40 -24.89
N ASN A 105 -3.04 -4.70 -25.85
CA ASN A 105 -2.50 -3.46 -26.41
C ASN A 105 -2.38 -2.31 -25.40
N ASP A 106 -3.19 -2.29 -24.35
CA ASP A 106 -3.15 -1.27 -23.30
C ASP A 106 -2.52 -1.75 -21.98
N LEU A 107 -1.98 -2.97 -21.98
CA LEU A 107 -1.30 -3.64 -20.87
C LEU A 107 -2.19 -3.91 -19.64
N THR A 108 -3.50 -3.73 -19.73
CA THR A 108 -4.44 -3.98 -18.63
C THR A 108 -4.85 -5.46 -18.52
N VAL A 109 -4.50 -6.29 -19.48
CA VAL A 109 -4.69 -7.75 -19.46
C VAL A 109 -3.36 -8.46 -19.61
N ALA A 110 -3.10 -9.43 -18.75
CA ALA A 110 -1.91 -10.27 -18.84
C ALA A 110 -2.26 -11.76 -18.73
N VAL A 111 -1.64 -12.55 -19.60
CA VAL A 111 -1.84 -13.99 -19.71
C VAL A 111 -0.51 -14.69 -19.51
N GLY A 112 -0.48 -15.73 -18.67
CA GLY A 112 0.70 -16.57 -18.46
C GLY A 112 0.33 -17.96 -17.97
N PRO A 113 1.29 -18.76 -17.47
CA PRO A 113 1.01 -20.08 -16.89
C PRO A 113 0.03 -20.05 -15.72
N TRP A 114 -0.13 -18.87 -15.09
CA TRP A 114 -1.11 -18.64 -14.05
C TRP A 114 -2.52 -18.40 -14.59
N GLY A 115 -2.79 -18.29 -15.89
CA GLY A 115 -4.09 -17.92 -16.46
C GLY A 115 -4.16 -16.47 -16.91
N THR A 116 -5.36 -15.88 -16.94
CA THR A 116 -5.61 -14.49 -17.36
C THR A 116 -5.91 -13.59 -16.17
N SER A 117 -5.18 -12.49 -16.07
CA SER A 117 -5.31 -11.47 -15.04
C SER A 117 -5.72 -10.13 -15.67
N PHE A 118 -6.40 -9.31 -14.88
CA PHE A 118 -6.92 -8.01 -15.27
C PHE A 118 -6.43 -6.95 -14.27
N GLY A 119 -5.99 -5.80 -14.78
CA GLY A 119 -5.73 -4.62 -13.97
C GLY A 119 -6.99 -4.19 -13.23
N ALA A 120 -6.93 -4.14 -11.91
CA ALA A 120 -8.08 -3.78 -11.08
C ALA A 120 -8.39 -2.27 -11.15
N ASN A 121 -9.63 -1.90 -10.82
CA ASN A 121 -10.01 -0.51 -10.58
C ASN A 121 -9.39 -0.03 -9.26
N LEU A 122 -8.53 0.99 -9.33
CA LEU A 122 -7.85 1.60 -8.17
C LEU A 122 -8.46 2.95 -7.77
N THR A 123 -9.53 3.40 -8.43
CA THR A 123 -10.23 4.63 -8.07
C THR A 123 -11.00 4.47 -6.74
N PRO A 124 -11.43 5.56 -6.09
CA PRO A 124 -12.19 5.48 -4.84
C PRO A 124 -13.66 5.10 -5.03
N ASP A 125 -14.05 4.61 -6.20
CA ASP A 125 -15.38 4.03 -6.44
C ASP A 125 -15.56 2.70 -5.68
N ASP A 126 -16.82 2.32 -5.41
CA ASP A 126 -17.16 1.06 -4.73
C ASP A 126 -16.75 -0.18 -5.52
N THR A 127 -16.69 -0.08 -6.85
CA THR A 127 -16.15 -1.12 -7.75
C THR A 127 -14.62 -1.20 -7.73
N GLY A 128 -13.95 -0.18 -7.18
CA GLY A 128 -12.50 -0.09 -6.97
C GLY A 128 -12.07 -0.27 -5.52
N ILE A 129 -11.29 0.68 -5.00
CA ILE A 129 -10.80 0.69 -3.60
C ILE A 129 -11.62 1.60 -2.68
N GLY A 130 -12.81 2.03 -3.12
CA GLY A 130 -13.73 2.92 -2.38
C GLY A 130 -14.00 2.49 -0.95
N THR A 131 -14.21 1.19 -0.77
CA THR A 131 -14.57 0.58 0.52
C THR A 131 -13.38 0.02 1.30
N TRP A 132 -12.16 0.07 0.74
CA TRP A 132 -10.99 -0.55 1.37
C TRP A 132 -10.49 0.34 2.51
N SER A 133 -10.12 -0.29 3.63
CA SER A 133 -9.32 0.38 4.65
C SER A 133 -7.86 0.49 4.21
N PHE A 134 -7.11 1.38 4.86
CA PHE A 134 -5.66 1.45 4.64
C PHE A 134 -4.97 0.13 4.99
N ASP A 135 -5.41 -0.59 6.03
CA ASP A 135 -4.82 -1.88 6.38
C ASP A 135 -5.07 -2.95 5.32
N GLN A 136 -6.25 -2.97 4.70
CA GLN A 136 -6.52 -3.85 3.55
C GLN A 136 -5.62 -3.50 2.37
N PHE A 137 -5.48 -2.20 2.06
CA PHE A 137 -4.60 -1.73 1.00
C PHE A 137 -3.14 -2.13 1.24
N LYS A 138 -2.61 -1.84 2.44
CA LYS A 138 -1.27 -2.22 2.88
C LYS A 138 -1.05 -3.73 2.71
N LYS A 139 -1.97 -4.55 3.24
CA LYS A 139 -1.87 -6.01 3.16
C LYS A 139 -1.90 -6.53 1.72
N ALA A 140 -2.72 -5.92 0.85
CA ALA A 140 -2.69 -6.25 -0.57
C ALA A 140 -1.32 -5.94 -1.21
N MET A 141 -0.76 -4.78 -0.89
CA MET A 141 0.51 -4.32 -1.47
C MET A 141 1.74 -5.04 -0.93
N THR A 142 1.75 -5.43 0.34
CA THR A 142 2.94 -6.02 1.00
C THR A 142 2.90 -7.54 1.11
N GLU A 143 1.71 -8.14 1.17
CA GLU A 143 1.54 -9.59 1.29
C GLU A 143 0.90 -10.23 0.05
N GLY A 144 0.55 -9.42 -0.95
CA GLY A 144 -0.05 -9.91 -2.18
C GLY A 144 -1.41 -10.56 -1.97
N LYS A 145 -2.18 -10.18 -0.94
CA LYS A 145 -3.50 -10.76 -0.65
C LYS A 145 -4.60 -10.04 -1.43
N TYR A 146 -5.46 -10.77 -2.14
CA TYR A 146 -6.55 -10.14 -2.89
C TYR A 146 -7.50 -9.38 -1.97
N LYS A 147 -7.67 -8.07 -2.25
CA LYS A 147 -8.41 -7.10 -1.40
C LYS A 147 -7.91 -7.00 0.05
N GLY A 148 -6.68 -7.43 0.33
CA GLY A 148 -6.15 -7.48 1.68
C GLY A 148 -6.91 -8.43 2.62
N MET A 149 -7.69 -9.37 2.08
CA MET A 149 -8.51 -10.30 2.87
C MET A 149 -7.71 -11.55 3.26
N GLU A 150 -7.92 -12.04 4.48
CA GLU A 150 -7.35 -13.32 4.90
C GLU A 150 -7.99 -14.49 4.15
N ASN A 151 -7.22 -15.55 3.89
CA ASN A 151 -7.65 -16.72 3.12
C ASN A 151 -8.15 -16.41 1.70
N SER A 152 -7.80 -15.24 1.14
CA SER A 152 -8.04 -14.92 -0.25
C SER A 152 -6.96 -15.52 -1.16
N ARG A 153 -7.26 -15.60 -2.46
CA ARG A 153 -6.24 -15.87 -3.47
C ARG A 153 -5.15 -14.78 -3.47
N PRO A 154 -3.94 -15.06 -3.98
CA PRO A 154 -2.95 -14.02 -4.18
C PRO A 154 -3.38 -13.01 -5.26
N LEU A 155 -2.76 -11.83 -5.25
CA LEU A 155 -2.72 -10.91 -6.39
C LEU A 155 -2.04 -11.61 -7.55
N MET A 156 -2.62 -11.47 -8.73
CA MET A 156 -2.17 -12.23 -9.90
C MET A 156 -1.02 -11.52 -10.60
N PRO A 157 -0.03 -12.26 -11.11
CA PRO A 157 1.00 -11.67 -11.94
C PRO A 157 0.38 -10.94 -13.14
N PRO A 158 0.99 -9.84 -13.62
CA PRO A 158 2.32 -9.36 -13.27
C PRO A 158 2.37 -8.37 -12.09
N MET A 159 1.31 -8.27 -11.27
CA MET A 159 1.29 -7.32 -10.14
C MET A 159 2.51 -7.51 -9.21
N PRO A 160 3.41 -6.52 -9.08
CA PRO A 160 4.73 -6.71 -8.46
C PRO A 160 4.69 -6.46 -6.94
N TRP A 161 3.75 -7.08 -6.23
CA TRP A 161 3.55 -6.87 -4.80
C TRP A 161 4.80 -7.21 -3.97
N GLN A 162 5.62 -8.17 -4.40
CA GLN A 162 6.88 -8.49 -3.71
C GLN A 162 7.85 -7.30 -3.69
N SER A 163 7.88 -6.50 -4.76
CA SER A 163 8.69 -5.28 -4.79
C SER A 163 8.11 -4.21 -3.86
N PHE A 164 6.78 -4.14 -3.77
CA PHE A 164 6.07 -3.17 -2.91
C PHE A 164 6.10 -3.53 -1.43
N ALA A 165 6.41 -4.79 -1.08
CA ALA A 165 6.60 -5.24 0.30
C ALA A 165 7.73 -4.49 1.05
N HIS A 166 8.60 -3.78 0.33
CA HIS A 166 9.69 -2.98 0.87
C HIS A 166 9.36 -1.49 1.03
N LEU A 167 8.19 -1.04 0.58
CA LEU A 167 7.76 0.35 0.76
C LEU A 167 7.55 0.66 2.25
N SER A 168 7.89 1.88 2.65
CA SER A 168 7.57 2.37 3.99
C SER A 168 6.06 2.48 4.16
N ASN A 169 5.58 2.42 5.41
CA ASN A 169 4.16 2.65 5.71
C ASN A 169 3.72 4.06 5.27
N GLU A 170 4.60 5.06 5.35
CA GLU A 170 4.33 6.42 4.91
C GLU A 170 4.16 6.51 3.39
N ASP A 171 5.00 5.83 2.62
CA ASP A 171 4.87 5.75 1.15
C ASP A 171 3.59 5.02 0.75
N LEU A 172 3.27 3.89 1.38
CA LEU A 172 2.04 3.15 1.14
C LEU A 172 0.80 3.99 1.47
N LYS A 173 0.86 4.74 2.58
CA LYS A 173 -0.21 5.64 3.00
C LYS A 173 -0.36 6.80 2.03
N SER A 174 0.74 7.34 1.50
CA SER A 174 0.72 8.39 0.49
C SER A 174 0.11 7.91 -0.82
N ILE A 175 0.51 6.72 -1.31
CA ILE A 175 -0.11 6.08 -2.48
C ILE A 175 -1.62 5.91 -2.26
N TYR A 176 -2.02 5.34 -1.12
CA TYR A 176 -3.42 5.17 -0.76
C TYR A 176 -4.16 6.51 -0.74
N ASP A 177 -3.61 7.52 -0.07
CA ASP A 177 -4.23 8.84 0.05
C ASP A 177 -4.43 9.53 -1.31
N TYR A 178 -3.46 9.42 -2.21
CA TYR A 178 -3.59 9.90 -3.58
C TYR A 178 -4.68 9.14 -4.36
N LEU A 179 -4.65 7.80 -4.36
CA LEU A 179 -5.68 6.99 -5.02
C LEU A 179 -7.08 7.22 -4.44
N LYS A 180 -7.19 7.62 -3.17
CA LYS A 180 -8.47 8.01 -2.56
C LYS A 180 -8.91 9.43 -2.91
N SER A 181 -8.04 10.25 -3.49
CA SER A 181 -8.30 11.65 -3.84
C SER A 181 -8.69 11.88 -5.31
N ILE A 182 -8.36 10.94 -6.20
CA ILE A 182 -8.71 11.03 -7.63
C ILE A 182 -10.22 10.83 -7.86
N PRO A 183 -10.79 11.27 -9.01
CA PRO A 183 -12.19 11.04 -9.32
C PRO A 183 -12.57 9.54 -9.30
N PRO A 184 -13.72 9.16 -8.70
CA PRO A 184 -14.22 7.79 -8.76
C PRO A 184 -14.71 7.46 -10.16
N ILE A 185 -14.45 6.24 -10.63
CA ILE A 185 -14.99 5.70 -11.89
C ILE A 185 -15.61 4.34 -11.62
N GLU A 186 -16.91 4.20 -11.87
CA GLU A 186 -17.60 2.92 -11.80
C GLU A 186 -17.10 1.98 -12.92
N ASN A 187 -16.45 0.88 -12.54
CA ASN A 187 -15.94 -0.13 -13.47
C ASN A 187 -15.74 -1.48 -12.77
N VAL A 188 -16.63 -2.42 -13.03
CA VAL A 188 -16.53 -3.78 -12.49
C VAL A 188 -15.59 -4.62 -13.35
N VAL A 189 -14.31 -4.58 -13.02
CA VAL A 189 -13.28 -5.38 -13.72
C VAL A 189 -13.59 -6.89 -13.62
N PRO A 190 -13.45 -7.66 -14.72
CA PRO A 190 -13.62 -9.10 -14.69
C PRO A 190 -12.73 -9.80 -13.66
N SER A 191 -13.24 -10.90 -13.10
CA SER A 191 -12.43 -11.75 -12.25
C SER A 191 -11.33 -12.45 -13.05
N TYR A 192 -10.23 -12.73 -12.36
CA TYR A 192 -9.16 -13.62 -12.84
C TYR A 192 -9.73 -14.92 -13.44
N ARG A 193 -9.19 -15.34 -14.58
CA ARG A 193 -9.56 -16.60 -15.24
C ARG A 193 -8.42 -17.61 -15.08
N PRO A 194 -8.65 -18.75 -14.42
CA PRO A 194 -7.63 -19.77 -14.27
C PRO A 194 -7.22 -20.38 -15.62
N PRO A 195 -6.02 -20.98 -15.71
CA PRO A 195 -5.60 -21.67 -16.92
C PRO A 195 -6.55 -22.83 -17.21
N SER A 196 -6.85 -23.05 -18.48
CA SER A 196 -7.65 -24.17 -18.96
C SER A 196 -7.05 -25.50 -18.47
N GLY A 197 -7.79 -26.22 -17.62
CA GLY A 197 -7.34 -27.47 -16.99
C GLY A 197 -7.17 -27.41 -15.46
N ALA A 198 -7.26 -26.22 -14.85
CA ALA A 198 -7.36 -26.07 -13.40
C ALA A 198 -8.84 -26.10 -12.96
N GLN A 199 -9.40 -27.30 -12.83
CA GLN A 199 -10.61 -27.59 -12.05
C GLN A 199 -10.24 -28.53 -10.91
#